data_AF-A0AAJ8JMJ9-F1
#
_entry.id   AF-A0AAJ8JMJ9-F1
#
_cell.length_a   1.000
_cell.length_b   1.000
_cell.length_c   1.000
_cell.angle_alpha   90.00
_cell.angle_beta   90.00
_cell.angle_gamma   90.00
#
_symmetry.space_group_name_H-M   'P 1'
#
loop_
_entity.id
_entity.type
_entity.pdbx_description
1 polymer ?
#
loop_
_entity_poly.entity_id
_entity_poly.type
_entity_poly.pdbx_seq_one_letter_code
_entity_poly.pdbx_strand_id
1 'polypeptide(L)'
;MTTNDTVEEPPTASSSTAPQPIPVNPTKLAKNPRLPATMITSGGQVQPSQKNKKNSQMSKKKRAKLEKGREKAVELSSKLEVKMKEREGRKRQKAKRAWE
;
A
#
# COMPACT_ATOMS: atom_id res chain seq x y z
N MET A 1 31.82 9.51 23.87
CA MET A 1 31.14 10.16 22.72
C MET A 1 29.98 9.26 22.33
N THR A 2 28.77 9.78 22.40
CA THR A 2 27.48 9.08 22.23
C THR A 2 27.10 8.97 20.75
N THR A 3 26.73 7.78 20.29
CA THR A 3 26.02 7.57 19.01
C THR A 3 24.64 6.99 19.31
N ASN A 4 23.60 7.82 19.11
CA ASN A 4 22.22 7.38 19.08
C ASN A 4 21.95 6.79 17.69
N ASP A 5 21.75 5.48 17.59
CA ASP A 5 21.20 4.84 16.40
C ASP A 5 19.69 4.70 16.58
N THR A 6 18.97 5.64 15.96
CA THR A 6 17.51 5.63 15.85
C THR A 6 17.08 4.59 14.83
N VAL A 7 16.27 3.65 15.31
CA VAL A 7 15.47 2.67 14.58
C VAL A 7 14.69 3.29 13.41
N GLU A 8 14.77 2.71 12.21
CA GLU A 8 13.64 2.74 11.27
C GLU A 8 13.67 1.58 10.26
N GLU A 9 12.79 0.62 10.48
CA GLU A 9 12.24 -0.33 9.50
C GLU A 9 10.72 -0.05 9.44
N PRO A 10 9.95 -0.47 8.43
CA PRO A 10 9.95 -0.19 6.99
C PRO A 10 8.78 0.77 6.58
N PRO A 11 8.71 1.31 5.34
CA PRO A 11 7.47 1.94 4.88
C PRO A 11 6.42 0.84 4.64
N THR A 12 5.50 0.73 5.60
CA THR A 12 4.32 -0.12 5.52
C THR A 12 3.57 0.12 4.22
N ALA A 13 3.43 -0.95 3.43
CA ALA A 13 2.46 -1.01 2.36
C ALA A 13 1.09 -0.59 2.91
N SER A 14 0.41 0.33 2.23
CA SER A 14 -0.97 0.74 2.54
C SER A 14 -1.87 -0.48 2.63
N SER A 15 -2.01 -1.02 3.83
CA SER A 15 -3.01 -2.02 4.15
C SER A 15 -4.34 -1.28 4.15
N SER A 16 -5.27 -1.80 3.35
CA SER A 16 -6.69 -1.47 3.34
C SER A 16 -7.19 -1.36 4.79
N THR A 17 -7.17 -0.15 5.34
CA THR A 17 -7.60 0.07 6.72
C THR A 17 -9.12 0.01 6.70
N ALA A 18 -9.70 -0.99 7.37
CA ALA A 18 -11.11 -0.98 7.70
C ALA A 18 -11.47 0.40 8.31
N PRO A 19 -12.67 0.95 8.07
CA PRO A 19 -13.03 2.25 8.61
C PRO A 19 -12.81 2.22 10.13
N GLN A 20 -11.77 2.93 10.58
CA GLN A 20 -11.47 3.05 12.00
C GLN A 20 -12.59 3.90 12.60
N PRO A 21 -13.16 3.51 13.75
CA PRO A 21 -14.18 4.31 14.39
C PRO A 21 -13.57 5.68 14.71
N ILE A 22 -14.08 6.73 14.07
CA ILE A 22 -13.70 8.10 14.38
C ILE A 22 -14.08 8.32 15.85
N PRO A 23 -13.15 8.72 16.74
CA PRO A 23 -13.46 8.93 18.15
C PRO A 23 -14.42 10.12 18.26
N VAL A 24 -15.70 9.80 18.36
CA VAL A 24 -16.79 10.75 18.59
C VAL A 24 -17.23 10.64 20.04
N ASN A 25 -17.56 11.77 20.66
CA ASN A 25 -18.02 11.77 22.05
C ASN A 25 -19.39 11.07 22.12
N PRO A 26 -19.51 9.93 22.83
CA PRO A 26 -20.71 9.09 22.79
C PRO A 26 -21.94 9.80 23.33
N THR A 27 -21.75 10.71 24.31
CA THR A 27 -22.85 11.49 24.90
C THR A 27 -23.48 12.46 23.92
N LYS A 28 -22.69 13.05 23.02
CA LYS A 28 -23.19 13.97 21.99
C LYS A 28 -23.92 13.22 20.87
N LEU A 29 -23.45 12.00 20.57
CA LEU A 29 -24.03 11.17 19.52
C LEU A 29 -25.36 10.54 19.95
N ALA A 30 -25.46 10.08 21.20
CA ALA A 30 -26.70 9.54 21.77
C ALA A 30 -27.83 10.58 21.87
N LYS A 31 -27.49 11.87 22.01
CA LYS A 31 -28.44 12.98 22.10
C LYS A 31 -28.79 13.61 20.75
N ASN A 32 -28.29 13.08 19.63
CA ASN A 32 -28.53 13.66 18.32
C ASN A 32 -29.92 13.24 17.78
N PRO A 33 -30.90 14.16 17.67
CA PRO A 33 -32.26 13.81 17.23
C PRO A 33 -32.35 13.44 15.74
N ARG A 34 -31.30 13.72 14.95
CA ARG A 34 -31.24 13.42 13.51
C ARG A 34 -30.69 12.03 13.21
N LEU A 35 -30.06 11.37 14.19
CA LEU A 35 -29.47 10.04 14.01
C LEU A 35 -30.38 8.99 14.67
N PRO A 36 -30.95 8.03 13.94
CA PRO A 36 -31.80 7.01 14.53
C PRO A 36 -30.99 6.09 15.45
N ALA A 37 -31.61 5.63 16.54
CA ALA A 37 -30.99 4.74 17.52
C ALA A 37 -30.44 3.44 16.89
N THR A 38 -31.01 3.00 15.77
CA THR A 38 -30.57 1.83 15.00
C THR A 38 -29.18 1.98 14.37
N MET A 39 -28.69 3.22 14.19
CA MET A 39 -27.37 3.50 13.63
C MET A 39 -26.28 3.66 14.70
N ILE A 40 -26.63 3.59 15.99
CA ILE A 40 -25.69 3.70 17.11
C ILE A 40 -25.52 2.31 17.75
N THR A 41 -24.28 1.90 17.98
CA THR A 41 -23.98 0.66 18.73
C THR A 41 -24.28 0.85 20.22
N SER A 42 -24.40 -0.25 20.97
CA SER A 42 -24.57 -0.19 22.44
C SER A 42 -23.44 0.54 23.17
N GLY A 43 -22.26 0.68 22.55
CA GLY A 43 -21.14 1.48 23.02
C GLY A 43 -21.21 2.97 22.63
N GLY A 44 -22.31 3.44 22.05
CA GLY A 44 -22.50 4.85 21.70
C GLY A 44 -21.70 5.32 20.48
N GLN A 45 -21.31 4.40 19.57
CA GLN A 45 -20.57 4.72 18.34
C GLN A 45 -21.46 4.53 17.10
N VAL A 46 -21.20 5.29 16.02
CA VAL A 46 -21.93 5.08 14.75
C VAL A 46 -21.50 3.74 14.14
N GLN A 47 -22.48 2.92 13.73
CA GLN A 47 -22.21 1.65 13.05
C GLN A 47 -21.50 1.90 11.71
N PRO A 48 -20.33 1.28 11.46
CA PRO A 48 -19.61 1.46 10.21
C PRO A 48 -20.36 0.83 9.03
N SER A 49 -20.34 1.50 7.89
CA SER A 49 -20.97 1.00 6.65
C SER A 49 -20.34 -0.32 6.21
N GLN A 50 -21.18 -1.31 5.93
CA GLN A 50 -20.75 -2.63 5.44
C GLN A 50 -20.54 -2.68 3.92
N LYS A 51 -20.89 -1.61 3.18
CA LYS A 51 -20.69 -1.60 1.73
C LYS A 51 -19.19 -1.66 1.44
N ASN A 52 -18.78 -2.71 0.72
CA ASN A 52 -17.42 -2.99 0.20
C ASN A 52 -16.53 -3.95 0.99
N LYS A 53 -17.08 -4.85 1.81
CA LYS A 53 -16.29 -6.02 2.24
C LYS A 53 -16.38 -7.14 1.19
N LYS A 54 -15.41 -7.15 0.27
CA LYS A 54 -14.83 -8.34 -0.40
C LYS A 54 -15.37 -8.86 -1.76
N ASN A 55 -16.50 -8.41 -2.32
CA ASN A 55 -17.03 -8.98 -3.58
C ASN A 55 -17.27 -7.98 -4.73
N SER A 56 -16.47 -6.91 -4.83
CA SER A 56 -16.58 -6.01 -5.98
C SER A 56 -15.94 -6.66 -7.21
N GLN A 57 -16.78 -7.22 -8.09
CA GLN A 57 -16.36 -7.71 -9.40
C GLN A 57 -15.59 -6.59 -10.13
N MET A 58 -14.34 -6.85 -10.51
CA MET A 58 -13.53 -5.83 -11.15
C MET A 58 -14.13 -5.45 -12.50
N SER A 59 -14.30 -4.15 -12.76
CA SER A 59 -14.77 -3.71 -14.07
C SER A 59 -13.72 -3.97 -15.15
N LYS A 60 -14.19 -4.21 -16.39
CA LYS A 60 -13.31 -4.41 -17.57
C LYS A 60 -12.28 -3.28 -17.71
N LYS A 61 -12.69 -2.03 -17.45
CA LYS A 61 -11.82 -0.83 -17.50
C LYS A 61 -10.71 -0.87 -16.44
N LYS A 62 -11.02 -1.30 -15.21
CA LYS A 62 -10.02 -1.45 -14.14
C LYS A 62 -9.02 -2.56 -14.47
N ARG A 63 -9.48 -3.66 -15.06
CA ARG A 63 -8.63 -4.77 -15.51
C ARG A 63 -7.64 -4.34 -16.59
N ALA A 64 -8.11 -3.64 -17.63
CA ALA A 64 -7.26 -3.14 -18.71
C ALA A 64 -6.16 -2.17 -18.22
N LYS A 65 -6.48 -1.29 -17.25
CA LYS A 65 -5.48 -0.38 -16.67
C LYS A 65 -4.40 -1.13 -15.88
N LEU A 66 -4.78 -2.18 -15.16
CA LEU A 66 -3.84 -3.01 -14.40
C LEU A 66 -2.93 -3.84 -15.32
N GLU A 67 -3.49 -4.40 -16.40
CA GLU A 67 -2.74 -5.16 -17.40
C GLU A 67 -1.68 -4.30 -18.09
N LYS A 68 -2.05 -3.11 -18.56
CA LYS A 68 -1.11 -2.12 -19.12
C LYS A 68 -0.01 -1.72 -18.13
N GLY A 69 -0.35 -1.60 -16.85
CA GLY A 69 0.63 -1.33 -15.79
C GLY A 69 1.60 -2.49 -15.58
N ARG A 70 1.10 -3.73 -15.65
CA ARG A 70 1.90 -4.95 -15.50
C ARG A 70 2.90 -5.12 -16.64
N GLU A 71 2.47 -4.91 -17.89
CA GLU A 71 3.35 -4.97 -19.07
C GLU A 71 4.49 -3.95 -18.94
N LYS A 72 4.18 -2.71 -18.57
CA LYS A 72 5.19 -1.66 -18.38
C LYS A 72 6.18 -1.99 -17.26
N ALA A 73 5.71 -2.63 -16.19
CA ALA A 73 6.59 -3.07 -15.10
C ALA A 73 7.55 -4.17 -15.57
N VAL A 74 7.06 -5.14 -16.33
CA VAL A 74 7.86 -6.24 -16.91
C VAL A 74 8.93 -5.70 -17.86
N GLU A 75 8.57 -4.75 -18.72
CA GLU A 75 9.52 -4.09 -19.63
C GLU A 75 10.64 -3.37 -18.87
N LEU A 76 10.29 -2.62 -17.81
CA LEU A 76 11.28 -1.92 -16.98
C LEU A 76 12.21 -2.90 -16.24
N SER A 77 11.68 -4.02 -15.74
CA SER A 77 12.51 -5.05 -15.10
C SER A 77 13.47 -5.71 -16.08
N SER A 78 13.01 -6.02 -17.31
CA SER A 78 13.87 -6.61 -18.34
C SER A 78 15.00 -5.65 -18.73
N LYS A 79 14.70 -4.35 -18.87
CA LYS A 79 15.71 -3.33 -19.17
C LYS A 79 16.76 -3.19 -18.06
N LEU A 80 16.34 -3.33 -16.79
CA LEU A 80 17.26 -3.32 -15.66
C LEU A 80 18.17 -4.55 -15.65
N GLU A 81 17.63 -5.73 -15.93
CA GLU A 81 18.41 -6.96 -16.02
C GLU A 81 19.52 -6.88 -17.07
N VAL A 82 19.20 -6.37 -18.27
CA VAL A 82 20.18 -6.14 -19.34
C VAL A 82 21.30 -5.20 -18.87
N LYS A 83 20.94 -4.08 -18.22
CA LYS A 83 21.93 -3.13 -17.68
C LYS A 83 22.80 -3.73 -16.59
N MET A 84 22.25 -4.60 -15.74
CA MET A 84 23.04 -5.28 -14.71
C MET A 84 24.05 -6.23 -15.35
N LYS A 85 23.63 -7.02 -16.34
CA LYS A 85 24.51 -7.93 -17.08
C LYS A 85 25.61 -7.19 -17.83
N GLU A 86 25.31 -6.05 -18.44
CA GLU A 86 26.32 -5.21 -19.11
C GLU A 86 27.34 -4.64 -18.12
N ARG A 87 26.89 -4.16 -16.95
CA ARG A 87 27.77 -3.67 -15.88
C ARG A 87 28.68 -4.79 -15.35
N GLU A 88 28.14 -5.97 -15.14
CA GLU A 88 28.91 -7.14 -14.70
C GLU A 88 29.94 -7.56 -15.75
N GLY A 89 29.54 -7.63 -17.04
CA GLY A 89 30.45 -7.91 -18.14
C GLY A 89 31.60 -6.89 -18.22
N ARG A 90 31.31 -5.60 -18.03
CA ARG A 90 32.33 -4.53 -18.00
C ARG A 90 33.29 -4.66 -16.82
N LYS A 91 32.79 -5.01 -15.62
CA LYS A 91 33.64 -5.30 -14.46
C LYS A 91 34.56 -6.49 -14.72
N ARG A 92 34.02 -7.55 -15.34
CA ARG A 92 34.78 -8.76 -15.69
C ARG A 92 35.87 -8.49 -16.72
N GLN A 93 35.58 -7.69 -17.76
CA GLN A 93 36.60 -7.28 -18.74
C GLN A 93 37.67 -6.38 -18.11
N LYS A 94 37.28 -5.44 -17.25
CA LYS A 94 38.23 -4.57 -16.55
C LYS A 94 39.16 -5.37 -15.62
N ALA A 95 38.62 -6.36 -14.92
CA ALA A 95 39.41 -7.28 -14.10
C ALA A 95 40.36 -8.12 -14.97
N LYS A 96 39.89 -8.70 -16.08
CA LYS A 96 40.75 -9.46 -17.01
C LYS A 96 41.92 -8.61 -17.54
N ARG A 97 41.64 -7.38 -17.99
CA ARG A 97 42.66 -6.45 -18.51
C ARG A 97 43.63 -5.92 -17.44
N ALA A 98 43.29 -6.01 -16.16
CA ALA A 98 44.19 -5.62 -15.07
C ALA A 98 45.14 -6.75 -14.66
N TRP A 99 44.93 -7.96 -15.17
CA TRP A 99 45.72 -9.16 -14.90
C TRP A 99 46.55 -9.62 -16.11
N GLU A 100 46.44 -8.91 -17.24
CA GLU A 100 47.15 -9.15 -18.50
C GLU A 100 48.08 -7.97 -18.78
#